data_AF-A0A537BKA0-F1
#
_entry.id   AF-A0A537BKA0-F1
#
_cell.length_a   1.000
_cell.length_b   1.000
_cell.length_c   1.000
_cell.angle_alpha   90.00
_cell.angle_beta   90.00
_cell.angle_gamma   90.00
#
_symmetry.space_group_name_H-M   'P 1'
#
loop_
_entity.id
_entity.type
_entity.pdbx_description
1 polymer ?
#
loop_
_entity_poly.entity_id
_entity_poly.type
_entity_poly.pdbx_seq_one_letter_code
_entity_poly.pdbx_strand_id
1 'polypeptide(L)' 'MAPPRSAKLQPVANSVLAALPPRTYRELLSGLEPVALVFGEVLYEPGAPIREVYFPTNGLVSLLTLVD' A
#
# COMPACT_ATOMS: atom_id res chain seq x y z
N MET A 1 -28.89 14.07 -22.87
CA MET A 1 -28.57 12.83 -22.14
C MET A 1 -27.27 13.08 -21.39
N ALA A 2 -27.31 13.33 -20.07
CA ALA A 2 -26.09 13.51 -19.29
C ALA A 2 -25.38 12.15 -19.14
N PRO A 3 -24.03 12.10 -19.13
CA PRO A 3 -23.32 10.85 -18.85
C PRO A 3 -23.71 10.33 -17.46
N PRO A 4 -23.73 9.01 -17.24
CA PRO A 4 -24.11 8.44 -15.96
C PRO A 4 -23.18 8.99 -14.87
N ARG A 5 -23.78 9.38 -13.74
CA ARG A 5 -23.07 9.81 -12.53
C ARG A 5 -21.94 8.82 -12.27
N SER A 6 -20.74 9.35 -12.09
CA SER A 6 -19.57 8.58 -11.70
C SER A 6 -19.98 7.56 -10.65
N ALA A 7 -19.86 6.27 -10.98
CA ALA A 7 -19.73 5.27 -9.94
C ALA A 7 -18.56 5.78 -9.09
N LYS A 8 -18.84 6.21 -7.87
CA LYS A 8 -17.80 6.57 -6.91
C LYS A 8 -17.00 5.30 -6.72
N LEU A 9 -15.93 5.14 -7.51
CA LEU A 9 -14.86 4.22 -7.19
C LEU A 9 -14.48 4.63 -5.78
N GLN A 10 -14.79 3.77 -4.80
CA GLN A 10 -14.31 4.02 -3.46
C GLN A 10 -12.80 4.25 -3.60
N PRO A 11 -12.24 5.31 -3.01
CA PRO A 11 -10.82 5.55 -3.12
C PRO A 11 -10.13 4.27 -2.69
N VAL A 12 -9.39 3.64 -3.59
CA VAL A 12 -8.50 2.56 -3.17
C VAL A 12 -7.60 3.23 -2.14
N ALA A 13 -7.61 2.70 -0.92
CA ALA A 13 -7.02 3.37 0.23
C ALA A 13 -5.51 3.63 0.06
N ASN A 14 -4.91 2.96 -0.92
CA ASN A 14 -3.56 3.20 -1.40
C ASN A 14 -3.57 3.55 -2.90
N SER A 15 -2.95 4.68 -3.27
CA SER A 15 -2.91 5.18 -4.65
C SER A 15 -2.06 4.32 -5.59
N VAL A 16 -1.04 3.61 -5.06
CA VAL A 16 -0.23 2.68 -5.85
C VAL A 16 -1.08 1.50 -6.29
N LEU A 17 -1.85 0.90 -5.36
CA LEU A 17 -2.80 -0.16 -5.69
C LEU A 17 -3.88 0.33 -6.67
N ALA A 18 -4.34 1.58 -6.53
CA ALA A 18 -5.33 2.19 -7.41
C ALA A 18 -4.85 2.33 -8.87
N ALA A 19 -3.56 2.55 -9.07
CA ALA A 19 -2.95 2.78 -10.37
C ALA A 19 -2.66 1.47 -11.14
N LEU A 20 -2.80 0.32 -10.49
CA LEU A 20 -2.49 -0.96 -11.12
C LEU A 20 -3.53 -1.34 -12.19
N PRO A 21 -3.11 -1.95 -13.31
CA PRO A 21 -4.03 -2.55 -14.25
C PRO A 21 -4.94 -3.59 -13.56
N PRO A 22 -6.23 -3.71 -13.95
CA PRO A 22 -7.18 -4.60 -13.26
C PRO A 22 -6.76 -6.08 -13.20
N ARG A 23 -5.93 -6.54 -14.13
CA ARG A 23 -5.38 -7.90 -14.11
C ARG A 23 -4.33 -8.05 -13.01
N THR A 24 -3.34 -7.15 -12.99
CA THR A 24 -2.26 -7.12 -12.00
C THR A 24 -2.79 -6.94 -10.58
N TYR A 25 -3.77 -6.04 -10.39
CA TYR A 25 -4.41 -5.86 -9.08
C TYR A 25 -5.10 -7.15 -8.57
N ARG A 26 -5.78 -7.89 -9.45
CA ARG A 26 -6.41 -9.18 -9.10
C ARG A 26 -5.41 -10.26 -8.74
N GLU A 27 -4.28 -10.33 -9.44
CA GLU A 27 -3.21 -11.29 -9.13
C GLU A 27 -2.60 -10.98 -7.75
N LEU A 28 -2.31 -9.70 -7.47
CA LEU A 28 -1.80 -9.25 -6.17
C LEU A 28 -2.79 -9.46 -5.02
N LEU A 29 -4.09 -9.22 -5.25
CA LEU A 29 -5.15 -9.36 -4.25
C LEU A 29 -5.11 -10.70 -3.49
N SER A 30 -4.69 -11.78 -4.14
CA SER A 30 -4.60 -13.10 -3.52
C SER A 30 -3.52 -13.23 -2.44
N GLY A 31 -2.49 -12.39 -2.49
CA GLY A 31 -1.38 -12.35 -1.52
C GLY A 31 -1.41 -11.11 -0.62
N LEU A 32 -2.44 -10.27 -0.72
CA LEU A 32 -2.60 -9.12 0.16
C LEU A 32 -3.41 -9.49 1.38
N GLU A 33 -2.88 -9.15 2.55
CA GLU A 33 -3.62 -9.24 3.81
C GLU A 33 -3.63 -7.88 4.52
N PRO A 34 -4.73 -7.50 5.18
CA PRO A 34 -4.76 -6.32 6.03
C PRO A 34 -3.90 -6.56 7.27
N VAL A 35 -2.93 -5.68 7.49
CA VAL A 35 -2.08 -5.68 8.71
C VAL A 35 -2.25 -4.37 9.47
N ALA A 36 -2.28 -4.46 10.79
CA ALA A 36 -2.27 -3.29 11.67
C ALA A 36 -0.82 -3.04 12.10
N LEU A 37 -0.24 -1.93 11.65
CA LEU A 37 1.09 -1.52 12.07
C LEU A 37 1.04 -0.84 13.44
N VAL A 38 2.01 -1.15 14.29
CA VAL A 38 2.14 -0.53 15.61
C VAL A 38 3.03 0.71 15.52
N PHE A 39 2.66 1.77 16.25
CA PHE A 39 3.49 2.97 16.30
C PHE A 39 4.89 2.64 16.85
N GLY A 40 5.94 3.06 16.12
CA GLY A 40 7.33 2.79 16.47
C GLY A 40 7.83 1.40 16.05
N GLU A 41 7.02 0.61 15.34
CA GLU A 41 7.44 -0.67 14.77
C GLU A 41 8.48 -0.48 13.66
N VAL A 42 9.56 -1.27 13.73
CA VAL A 42 10.58 -1.32 12.69
C VAL A 42 10.14 -2.31 11.62
N LEU A 43 9.66 -1.80 10.50
CA LEU A 43 9.18 -2.63 9.38
C LEU A 43 10.31 -3.30 8.59
N TYR A 44 11.49 -2.70 8.60
CA TYR A 44 12.64 -3.16 7.83
C TYR A 44 13.94 -2.65 8.47
N GLU A 45 14.90 -3.56 8.64
CA GLU A 45 16.25 -3.22 9.08
C GLU A 45 17.18 -3.01 7.88
N PRO A 46 18.07 -1.98 7.90
CA PRO A 46 19.05 -1.77 6.85
C PRO A 46 19.90 -3.03 6.59
N GLY A 47 19.97 -3.44 5.32
CA GLY A 47 20.76 -4.60 4.90
C GLY A 47 20.08 -5.97 5.08
N ALA A 48 18.92 -6.04 5.71
CA ALA A 48 18.12 -7.26 5.77
C ALA A 48 17.50 -7.57 4.39
N PRO A 49 17.20 -8.85 4.07
CA PRO A 49 16.43 -9.16 2.87
C PRO A 49 14.99 -8.63 3.00
N ILE A 50 14.45 -8.07 1.91
CA ILE A 50 13.03 -7.67 1.85
C ILE A 50 12.17 -8.93 1.81
N ARG A 51 11.34 -9.12 2.83
CA ARG A 51 10.43 -10.27 2.95
C ARG A 51 9.00 -9.92 2.61
N GLU A 52 8.59 -8.70 2.93
CA GLU A 52 7.22 -8.23 2.85
C GLU A 52 7.17 -6.86 2.18
N VAL A 53 6.06 -6.56 1.50
CA VAL A 53 5.80 -5.27 0.87
C VAL A 53 4.51 -4.72 1.44
N TYR A 54 4.60 -3.56 2.08
CA TYR A 54 3.44 -2.89 2.66
C TYR A 54 2.87 -1.83 1.72
N PHE A 55 1.55 -1.74 1.67
CA PHE A 55 0.82 -0.65 1.01
C PHE A 55 0.08 0.16 2.09
N PRO A 56 0.73 1.16 2.74
CA PRO A 56 0.12 1.92 3.81
C PRO A 56 -1.19 2.58 3.34
N THR A 57 -2.25 2.36 4.11
CA THR A 57 -3.58 2.95 3.88
C THR A 57 -3.92 4.04 4.90
N ASN A 58 -3.20 4.09 6.01
CA ASN A 58 -3.25 5.14 7.01
C ASN A 58 -1.86 5.31 7.65
N GLY A 59 -1.63 6.43 8.34
CA GLY A 59 -0.37 6.68 9.05
C GLY A 59 0.77 7.16 8.16
N LEU A 60 1.98 7.18 8.74
CA LEU A 60 3.22 7.60 8.09
C LEU A 60 4.30 6.55 8.35
N VAL A 61 5.01 6.16 7.29
CA VAL A 61 6.23 5.33 7.39
C VAL A 61 7.43 6.22 7.10
N SER A 62 8.45 6.14 7.96
CA SER A 62 9.69 6.89 7.80
C SER A 62 10.83 5.93 7.52
N LEU A 63 11.66 6.25 6.52
CA LEU A 63 12.93 5.58 6.31
C LEU A 63 13.98 6.31 7.15
N LEU A 64 14.48 5.63 8.18
CA LEU A 64 15.55 6.15 9.02
C LEU A 64 16.89 5.65 8.48
N THR A 65 17.83 6.58 8.29
CA THR A 65 19.23 6.26 8.00
C THR A 65 20.09 6.88 9.08
N LEU A 66 21.16 6.18 9.47
CA LEU A 66 22.21 6.80 10.26
C LEU A 66 22.90 7.84 9.39
N VAL A 67 23.24 8.98 9.99
CA VAL A 67 24.09 10.01 9.39
C VAL A 67 25.44 9.84 10.06
N ASP A 68 26.47 9.55 9.27
CA ASP A 68 27.87 9.47 9.75
C ASP A 68 28.43 10.86 10.07
#